data_AF-A7NRZ1-F1
#
_entry.id   AF-A7NRZ1-F1
#
_cell.length_a   1.000
_cell.length_b   1.000
_cell.length_c   1.000
_cell.angle_alpha   90.00
_cell.angle_beta   90.00
_cell.angle_gamma   90.00
#
_symmetry.space_group_name_H-M   'P 1'
#
loop_
_entity.id
_entity.type
_entity.pdbx_description
1 polymer ?
#
loop_
_entity_poly.entity_id
_entity_poly.type
_entity_poly.pdbx_seq_one_letter_code
_entity_poly.pdbx_strand_id
1 'polypeptide(L)'
;MPSTKNAKDHTAHVNHQNYESYYKNNQTNSEKKYHEAVLDLYFTAASEAWRVLKRDGIYIVKCQDEVCANQQRLTHVEIINELQTYGFVTEDLFVVMRNGKPGVSRILTQAHARKNHPYFLVFRKPKGRKRWSGLKHRLQIATNRSGKPKPFPDTNEELPLFR
;
A
#
# COMPACT_ATOMS: atom_id res chain seq x y z
N MET A 1 0.89 -54.86 16.82
CA MET A 1 0.39 -54.65 15.43
C MET A 1 -0.87 -53.77 15.50
N PRO A 2 -1.05 -52.77 14.62
CA PRO A 2 -1.15 -51.37 15.04
C PRO A 2 -2.41 -50.58 14.60
N SER A 3 -2.52 -49.35 15.12
CA SER A 3 -3.30 -48.17 14.67
C SER A 3 -4.80 -48.18 14.98
N THR A 4 -5.37 -47.20 15.68
CA THR A 4 -5.58 -45.84 15.14
C THR A 4 -5.35 -44.72 16.14
N LYS A 5 -4.52 -43.77 15.73
CA LYS A 5 -4.48 -42.39 16.25
C LYS A 5 -5.73 -41.67 15.74
N ASN A 6 -6.40 -40.88 16.57
CA ASN A 6 -7.15 -39.74 16.05
C ASN A 6 -6.80 -38.48 16.83
N ALA A 7 -6.54 -37.46 16.02
CA ALA A 7 -5.76 -36.30 16.34
C ALA A 7 -6.52 -35.34 17.25
N LYS A 8 -5.76 -34.69 18.14
CA LYS A 8 -6.19 -33.44 18.76
C LYS A 8 -6.42 -32.45 17.61
N ASP A 9 -7.67 -32.06 17.42
CA ASP A 9 -8.02 -30.90 16.61
C ASP A 9 -7.34 -29.68 17.24
N HIS A 10 -6.21 -29.30 16.65
CA HIS A 10 -5.60 -28.01 16.88
C HIS A 10 -6.50 -26.95 16.22
N THR A 11 -7.55 -26.54 16.93
CA THR A 11 -8.36 -25.36 16.60
C THR A 11 -7.46 -24.13 16.73
N ALA A 12 -6.87 -23.76 15.59
CA ALA A 12 -6.15 -22.50 15.45
C ALA A 12 -7.14 -21.34 15.64
N HIS A 13 -6.88 -20.54 16.68
CA HIS A 13 -7.34 -19.16 16.85
C HIS A 13 -8.87 -18.92 16.91
N VAL A 14 -9.41 -19.06 18.12
CA VAL A 14 -10.64 -18.38 18.57
C VAL A 14 -10.30 -16.89 18.74
N ASN A 15 -10.59 -16.06 17.72
CA ASN A 15 -10.81 -14.60 17.78
C ASN A 15 -10.54 -13.96 16.40
N HIS A 16 -11.16 -14.48 15.34
CA HIS A 16 -11.36 -13.65 14.15
C HIS A 16 -12.47 -12.65 14.50
N GLN A 17 -12.10 -11.44 14.93
CA GLN A 17 -13.02 -10.31 14.90
C GLN A 17 -13.54 -10.21 13.47
N ASN A 18 -14.87 -10.20 13.31
CA ASN A 18 -15.53 -10.29 12.02
C ASN A 18 -15.27 -8.98 11.24
N TYR A 19 -14.15 -8.91 10.50
CA TYR A 19 -13.77 -7.73 9.72
C TYR A 19 -14.80 -7.36 8.64
N GLU A 20 -15.73 -8.27 8.34
CA GLU A 20 -16.89 -8.04 7.45
C GLU A 20 -17.74 -6.84 7.87
N SER A 21 -17.84 -6.52 9.16
CA SER A 21 -18.63 -5.35 9.60
C SER A 21 -17.95 -4.02 9.27
N TYR A 22 -16.60 -4.00 9.23
CA TYR A 22 -15.81 -2.83 8.86
C TYR A 22 -15.69 -2.67 7.35
N TYR A 23 -15.44 -3.78 6.65
CA TYR A 23 -15.38 -3.82 5.19
C TYR A 23 -16.75 -4.21 4.66
N LYS A 24 -17.63 -3.23 4.45
CA LYS A 24 -18.98 -3.38 3.86
C LYS A 24 -18.99 -3.89 2.40
N ASN A 25 -18.03 -4.72 2.00
CA ASN A 25 -17.83 -5.22 0.65
C ASN A 25 -19.03 -6.01 0.11
N ASN A 26 -19.82 -6.64 1.00
CA ASN A 26 -20.99 -7.45 0.63
C ASN A 26 -22.34 -6.72 0.76
N GLN A 27 -22.36 -5.49 1.30
CA GLN A 27 -23.60 -4.70 1.49
C GLN A 27 -23.85 -3.68 0.38
N THR A 28 -22.93 -3.57 -0.58
CA THR A 28 -23.09 -2.67 -1.73
C THR A 28 -24.14 -3.21 -2.68
N ASN A 29 -25.30 -2.53 -2.73
CA ASN A 29 -26.27 -2.57 -3.83
C ASN A 29 -25.71 -1.87 -5.10
N SER A 30 -24.42 -2.07 -5.37
CA SER A 30 -23.67 -1.48 -6.49
C SER A 30 -23.51 -2.55 -7.56
N GLU A 31 -23.65 -2.18 -8.83
CA GLU A 31 -23.38 -3.08 -9.96
C GLU A 31 -21.93 -3.59 -9.97
N LYS A 32 -21.02 -2.85 -9.32
CA LYS A 32 -19.59 -3.18 -9.22
C LYS A 32 -19.35 -4.24 -8.14
N LYS A 33 -18.77 -5.37 -8.53
CA LYS A 33 -18.42 -6.49 -7.63
C LYS A 33 -16.90 -6.69 -7.54
N TYR A 34 -16.45 -7.28 -6.44
CA TYR A 34 -15.06 -7.70 -6.20
C TYR A 34 -14.06 -6.54 -6.35
N HIS A 35 -13.12 -6.64 -7.28
CA HIS A 35 -12.07 -5.67 -7.52
C HIS A 35 -12.61 -4.26 -7.82
N GLU A 36 -13.68 -4.17 -8.60
CA GLU A 36 -14.26 -2.88 -8.98
C GLU A 36 -14.84 -2.13 -7.78
N ALA A 37 -15.40 -2.84 -6.80
CA ALA A 37 -15.86 -2.24 -5.56
C ALA A 37 -14.69 -1.73 -4.69
N VAL A 38 -13.56 -2.45 -4.73
CA VAL A 38 -12.33 -2.02 -4.04
C VAL A 38 -11.77 -0.75 -4.67
N LEU A 39 -11.72 -0.67 -6.00
CA LEU A 39 -11.30 0.55 -6.70
C LEU A 39 -12.23 1.73 -6.40
N ASP A 40 -13.55 1.50 -6.42
CA ASP A 40 -14.56 2.52 -6.13
C ASP A 40 -14.36 3.13 -4.72
N LEU A 41 -14.03 2.30 -3.73
CA LEU A 41 -13.66 2.74 -2.39
C LEU A 41 -12.42 3.64 -2.41
N TYR A 42 -11.35 3.23 -3.08
CA TYR A 42 -10.12 4.04 -3.18
C TYR A 42 -10.38 5.38 -3.88
N PHE A 43 -11.14 5.38 -4.97
CA PHE A 43 -11.39 6.57 -5.78
C PHE A 43 -12.29 7.56 -5.05
N THR A 44 -13.35 7.06 -4.40
CA THR A 44 -14.22 7.89 -3.55
C THR A 44 -13.44 8.51 -2.39
N ALA A 45 -12.61 7.70 -1.71
CA ALA A 45 -11.77 8.19 -0.62
C ALA A 45 -10.72 9.21 -1.10
N ALA A 46 -10.12 9.00 -2.28
CA ALA A 46 -9.14 9.90 -2.86
C ALA A 46 -9.75 11.23 -3.31
N SER A 47 -10.96 11.21 -3.86
CA SER A 47 -11.71 12.43 -4.19
C SER A 47 -11.98 13.28 -2.96
N GLU A 48 -12.41 12.63 -1.86
CA GLU A 48 -12.62 13.33 -0.60
C GLU A 48 -11.30 13.82 0.03
N ALA A 49 -10.25 13.00 -0.03
CA ALA A 49 -8.91 13.40 0.39
C ALA A 49 -8.45 14.64 -0.37
N TRP A 50 -8.65 14.68 -1.69
CA TRP A 50 -8.34 15.84 -2.52
C TRP A 50 -9.10 17.08 -2.06
N ARG A 51 -10.38 16.96 -1.69
CA ARG A 51 -11.18 18.10 -1.20
C ARG A 51 -10.64 18.65 0.12
N VAL A 52 -10.33 17.78 1.09
CA VAL A 52 -9.96 18.17 2.46
C VAL A 52 -8.49 18.54 2.65
N LEU A 53 -7.59 17.94 1.87
CA LEU A 53 -6.16 18.18 2.03
C LEU A 53 -5.80 19.64 1.75
N LYS A 54 -4.98 20.22 2.63
CA LYS A 54 -4.33 21.50 2.36
C LYS A 54 -3.37 21.36 1.19
N ARG A 55 -2.99 22.51 0.60
CA ARG A 55 -1.95 22.55 -0.43
C ARG A 55 -0.62 22.07 0.16
N ASP A 56 0.11 21.31 -0.63
CA ASP A 56 1.30 20.52 -0.25
C ASP A 56 1.04 19.46 0.83
N GLY A 57 -0.23 19.12 1.10
CA GLY A 57 -0.60 18.01 1.96
C GLY A 57 -0.28 16.66 1.32
N ILE A 58 0.01 15.67 2.18
CA ILE A 58 0.37 14.31 1.80
C ILE A 58 -0.82 13.38 2.00
N TYR A 59 -1.06 12.53 1.00
CA TYR A 59 -2.01 11.43 1.03
C TYR A 59 -1.25 10.12 0.82
N ILE A 60 -1.38 9.20 1.76
CA ILE A 60 -0.69 7.90 1.71
C ILE A 60 -1.74 6.81 1.53
N VAL A 61 -1.56 5.99 0.50
CA VAL A 61 -2.42 4.83 0.23
C VAL A 61 -1.62 3.56 0.43
N LYS A 62 -2.07 2.72 1.36
CA LYS A 62 -1.59 1.35 1.46
C LYS A 62 -2.48 0.45 0.61
N CYS A 63 -1.88 -0.31 -0.29
CA CYS A 63 -2.59 -1.30 -1.10
C CYS A 63 -1.70 -2.52 -1.34
N GLN A 64 -2.27 -3.57 -1.90
CA GLN A 64 -1.53 -4.74 -2.34
C GLN A 64 -2.14 -5.24 -3.65
N ASP A 65 -1.30 -5.74 -4.56
CA ASP A 65 -1.76 -6.37 -5.79
C ASP A 65 -2.43 -7.70 -5.51
N GLU A 66 -3.39 -8.06 -6.37
CA GLU A 66 -4.14 -9.28 -6.23
C GLU A 66 -4.28 -10.04 -7.56
N VAL A 67 -4.63 -11.32 -7.42
CA VAL A 67 -5.15 -12.13 -8.51
C VAL A 67 -6.64 -12.25 -8.28
N CYS A 68 -7.46 -11.77 -9.22
CA CYS A 68 -8.90 -11.95 -9.21
C CYS A 68 -9.32 -12.63 -10.51
N ALA A 69 -10.16 -13.66 -10.43
CA ALA A 69 -10.66 -14.40 -11.60
C ALA A 69 -9.55 -14.85 -12.58
N ASN A 70 -8.44 -15.39 -12.06
CA ASN A 70 -7.24 -15.80 -12.84
C ASN A 70 -6.56 -14.68 -13.63
N GLN A 71 -6.84 -13.42 -13.29
CA GLN A 71 -6.21 -12.26 -13.88
C GLN A 71 -5.42 -11.50 -12.82
N GLN A 72 -4.25 -11.02 -13.21
CA GLN A 72 -3.47 -10.09 -12.38
C GLN A 72 -4.13 -8.71 -12.36
N ARG A 73 -4.47 -8.23 -11.16
CA ARG A 73 -4.89 -6.85 -10.94
C ARG A 73 -3.77 -6.10 -10.23
N LEU A 74 -3.20 -5.13 -10.94
CA LEU A 74 -2.12 -4.28 -10.43
C LEU A 74 -2.74 -3.03 -9.79
N THR A 75 -3.43 -3.24 -8.67
CA THR A 75 -4.22 -2.21 -7.99
C THR A 75 -3.42 -0.94 -7.72
N HIS A 76 -2.13 -1.08 -7.38
CA HIS A 76 -1.27 0.08 -7.14
C HIS A 76 -1.11 0.97 -8.37
N VAL A 77 -1.04 0.39 -9.58
CA VAL A 77 -0.96 1.13 -10.85
C VAL A 77 -2.28 1.81 -11.17
N GLU A 78 -3.40 1.09 -10.97
CA GLU A 78 -4.74 1.63 -11.21
C GLU A 78 -5.02 2.84 -10.31
N ILE A 79 -4.64 2.77 -9.04
CA ILE A 79 -4.72 3.88 -8.09
C ILE A 79 -3.83 5.05 -8.55
N ILE A 80 -2.57 4.79 -8.93
CA ILE A 80 -1.67 5.87 -9.38
C ILE A 80 -2.26 6.61 -10.59
N ASN A 81 -2.71 5.86 -11.60
CA ASN A 81 -3.24 6.44 -12.83
C ASN A 81 -4.48 7.29 -12.56
N GLU A 82 -5.42 6.79 -11.75
CA GLU A 82 -6.64 7.53 -11.43
C GLU A 82 -6.34 8.81 -10.63
N LEU A 83 -5.53 8.71 -9.57
CA LEU A 83 -5.22 9.86 -8.70
C LEU A 83 -4.44 10.95 -9.43
N GLN A 84 -3.67 10.60 -10.46
CA GLN A 84 -3.04 11.58 -11.35
C GLN A 84 -4.08 12.42 -12.10
N THR A 85 -5.23 11.85 -12.47
CA THR A 85 -6.32 12.60 -13.11
C THR A 85 -6.95 13.63 -12.16
N TYR A 86 -6.94 13.36 -10.84
CA TYR A 86 -7.44 14.29 -9.82
C TYR A 86 -6.45 15.45 -9.57
N GLY A 87 -5.21 15.29 -10.00
CA GLY A 87 -4.13 16.27 -9.85
C GLY A 87 -3.16 15.98 -8.71
N PHE A 88 -3.24 14.80 -8.09
CA PHE A 88 -2.19 14.35 -7.18
C PHE A 88 -0.88 14.13 -7.94
N VAL A 89 0.23 14.42 -7.29
CA VAL A 89 1.58 14.06 -7.76
C VAL A 89 2.05 12.85 -6.97
N THR A 90 2.41 11.78 -7.66
CA THR A 90 3.09 10.63 -7.03
C THR A 90 4.51 11.05 -6.68
N GLU A 91 4.81 11.11 -5.38
CA GLU A 91 6.13 11.52 -4.89
C GLU A 91 7.02 10.30 -4.61
N ASP A 92 6.46 9.23 -4.05
CA ASP A 92 7.22 8.03 -3.70
C ASP A 92 6.35 6.76 -3.70
N LEU A 93 7.02 5.61 -3.76
CA LEU A 93 6.43 4.27 -3.68
C LEU A 93 7.33 3.38 -2.84
N PHE A 94 6.83 2.96 -1.68
CA PHE A 94 7.50 1.99 -0.82
C PHE A 94 6.94 0.59 -1.05
N VAL A 95 7.85 -0.38 -1.22
CA VAL A 95 7.52 -1.80 -1.24
C VAL A 95 7.94 -2.40 0.09
N VAL A 96 6.97 -2.80 0.92
CA VAL A 96 7.25 -3.35 2.25
C VAL A 96 7.15 -4.86 2.18
N MET A 97 8.28 -5.54 2.33
CA MET A 97 8.32 -7.00 2.28
C MET A 97 7.83 -7.61 3.61
N ARG A 98 6.92 -8.57 3.54
CA ARG A 98 6.55 -9.40 4.68
C ARG A 98 7.47 -10.63 4.74
N ASN A 99 8.03 -10.93 5.91
CA ASN A 99 8.93 -12.09 6.07
C ASN A 99 8.19 -13.45 6.08
N GLY A 100 6.88 -13.45 6.32
CA GLY A 100 6.06 -14.67 6.29
C GLY A 100 5.71 -15.10 4.86
N LYS A 101 5.60 -16.42 4.63
CA LYS A 101 5.05 -16.94 3.36
C LYS A 101 3.53 -16.81 3.37
N PRO A 102 2.88 -16.29 2.31
CA PRO A 102 1.42 -16.25 2.24
C PRO A 102 0.86 -17.68 2.37
N GLY A 103 -0.06 -17.86 3.32
CA GLY A 103 -0.77 -19.12 3.53
C GLY A 103 -1.58 -19.46 2.28
N VAL A 104 -1.48 -20.71 1.83
CA VAL A 104 -2.23 -21.20 0.67
C VAL A 104 -2.98 -22.45 1.10
N SER A 105 -4.31 -22.46 0.91
CA SER A 105 -5.10 -23.67 1.01
C SER A 105 -5.18 -24.31 -0.37
N ARG A 106 -4.66 -25.53 -0.50
CA ARG A 106 -4.94 -26.43 -1.62
C ARG A 106 -4.71 -25.85 -3.03
N ILE A 107 -3.54 -25.26 -3.27
CA ILE A 107 -3.09 -24.93 -4.64
C ILE A 107 -2.53 -26.19 -5.30
N LEU A 108 -3.13 -26.61 -6.42
CA LEU A 108 -2.62 -27.72 -7.25
C LEU A 108 -1.53 -27.24 -8.22
N THR A 109 -1.77 -26.11 -8.90
CA THR A 109 -0.82 -25.48 -9.84
C THR A 109 -0.79 -23.98 -9.60
N GLN A 110 0.40 -23.44 -9.33
CA GLN A 110 0.57 -22.00 -9.10
C GLN A 110 0.85 -21.27 -10.44
N ALA A 111 -0.16 -20.64 -11.02
CA ALA A 111 -0.03 -19.88 -12.28
C ALA A 111 0.60 -18.49 -12.13
N HIS A 112 0.47 -17.88 -10.95
CA HIS A 112 0.98 -16.53 -10.67
C HIS A 112 1.88 -16.50 -9.44
N ALA A 113 2.87 -15.62 -9.44
CA ALA A 113 3.70 -15.39 -8.26
C ALA A 113 2.87 -14.85 -7.08
N ARG A 114 3.05 -15.44 -5.90
CA ARG A 114 2.40 -15.00 -4.66
C ARG A 114 2.84 -13.59 -4.30
N LYS A 115 1.87 -12.72 -4.00
CA LYS A 115 2.13 -11.35 -3.56
C LYS A 115 2.42 -11.37 -2.08
N ASN A 116 3.61 -10.89 -1.71
CA ASN A 116 4.10 -10.94 -0.34
C ASN A 116 4.53 -9.56 0.18
N HIS A 117 4.04 -8.52 -0.49
CA HIS A 117 4.37 -7.14 -0.21
C HIS A 117 3.14 -6.27 -0.40
N PRO A 118 2.79 -5.44 0.59
CA PRO A 118 2.01 -4.24 0.35
C PRO A 118 2.90 -3.14 -0.24
N TYR A 119 2.24 -2.25 -0.98
CA TYR A 119 2.77 -0.96 -1.40
C TYR A 119 2.25 0.14 -0.47
N PHE A 120 3.09 1.13 -0.21
CA PHE A 120 2.67 2.43 0.31
C PHE A 120 2.96 3.47 -0.76
N LEU A 121 1.89 3.99 -1.35
CA LEU A 121 1.93 5.02 -2.36
C LEU A 121 1.85 6.38 -1.67
N VAL A 122 2.79 7.26 -1.96
CA VAL A 122 2.84 8.61 -1.39
C VAL A 122 2.46 9.62 -2.47
N PHE A 123 1.34 10.28 -2.25
CA PHE A 123 0.81 11.32 -3.11
C PHE A 123 0.87 12.68 -2.43
N ARG A 124 1.17 13.73 -3.19
CA ARG A 124 1.10 15.11 -2.73
C ARG A 124 0.04 15.88 -3.50
N LYS A 125 -0.76 16.66 -2.78
CA LYS A 125 -1.65 17.67 -3.38
C LYS A 125 -0.85 18.94 -3.66
N PRO A 126 -0.52 19.28 -4.92
CA PRO A 126 0.42 20.36 -5.18
C PRO A 126 -0.17 21.75 -4.90
N LYS A 127 0.67 22.69 -4.45
CA LYS A 127 0.37 24.13 -4.40
C LYS A 127 0.47 24.77 -5.80
N GLY A 128 -0.38 24.31 -6.73
CA GLY A 128 -0.45 24.77 -8.13
C GLY A 128 0.37 23.92 -9.11
N ARG A 129 0.44 24.35 -10.38
CA ARG A 129 1.21 23.67 -11.44
C ARG A 129 2.71 23.95 -11.32
N LYS A 130 3.32 23.63 -10.18
CA LYS A 130 4.78 23.63 -10.05
C LYS A 130 5.32 22.24 -10.31
N ARG A 131 6.13 22.12 -11.36
CA ARG A 131 6.95 20.93 -11.60
C ARG A 131 7.87 20.73 -10.41
N TRP A 132 8.07 19.49 -9.99
CA TRP A 132 9.10 19.13 -9.02
C TRP A 132 10.45 19.70 -9.46
N SER A 133 11.02 20.60 -8.64
CA SER A 133 12.29 21.28 -8.92
C SER A 133 13.50 20.53 -8.35
N GLY A 134 13.30 19.33 -7.79
CA GLY A 134 14.28 18.70 -6.92
C GLY A 134 14.26 19.29 -5.50
N LEU A 135 15.01 18.65 -4.61
CA LEU A 135 15.36 19.22 -3.31
C LEU A 135 16.06 20.57 -3.53
N LYS A 136 15.52 21.66 -2.95
CA LYS A 136 16.12 23.01 -3.04
C LYS A 136 17.58 23.03 -2.57
N HIS A 137 17.84 22.26 -1.53
CA HIS A 137 19.17 21.82 -1.16
C HIS A 137 19.25 20.36 -1.57
N ARG A 138 19.62 20.08 -2.83
CA ARG A 138 20.10 18.75 -3.24
C ARG A 138 21.06 18.37 -2.13
N LEU A 139 20.68 17.42 -1.27
CA LEU A 139 21.45 17.01 -0.10
C LEU A 139 22.86 16.86 -0.62
N GLN A 140 23.71 17.85 -0.32
CA GLN A 140 25.11 17.72 -0.58
C GLN A 140 25.45 16.65 0.44
N ILE A 141 25.45 15.39 -0.01
CA ILE A 141 26.22 14.37 0.66
C ILE A 141 27.59 15.01 0.65
N ALA A 142 27.96 15.61 1.79
CA ALA A 142 29.23 16.28 1.95
C ALA A 142 30.24 15.14 1.86
N THR A 143 30.67 14.86 0.64
CA THR A 143 31.78 13.97 0.41
C THR A 143 32.97 14.76 0.87
N ASN A 144 33.61 14.27 1.92
CA ASN A 144 34.97 14.68 2.21
C ASN A 144 35.74 14.44 0.91
N ARG A 145 36.63 15.34 0.48
CA ARG A 145 37.40 15.23 -0.79
C ARG A 145 38.22 13.91 -0.91
N SER A 146 38.11 13.01 0.06
CA SER A 146 38.60 11.63 0.16
C SER A 146 37.58 10.53 -0.21
N GLY A 147 36.36 10.86 -0.65
CA GLY A 147 35.35 9.87 -1.09
C GLY A 147 34.70 9.05 0.03
N LYS A 148 34.94 9.38 1.31
CA LYS A 148 34.24 8.75 2.44
C LYS A 148 33.03 9.60 2.86
N PRO A 149 31.85 9.00 3.09
CA PRO A 149 30.68 9.73 3.56
C PRO A 149 30.96 10.34 4.94
N LYS A 150 30.55 11.60 5.14
CA LYS A 150 30.56 12.24 6.46
C LYS A 150 29.64 11.43 7.39
N PRO A 151 30.04 11.13 8.64
CA PRO A 151 29.13 10.49 9.58
C PRO A 151 27.88 11.35 9.71
N PHE A 152 26.71 10.70 9.67
CA PHE A 152 25.43 11.37 9.90
C PHE A 152 25.50 12.11 11.24
N PRO A 153 24.98 13.35 11.33
CA PRO A 153 24.85 13.99 12.63
C PRO A 153 23.99 13.11 13.53
N ASP A 154 24.45 12.83 14.76
CA ASP A 154 23.80 11.95 15.75
C ASP A 154 22.38 12.40 16.15
N THR A 155 21.94 13.57 15.68
CA THR A 155 20.59 14.08 15.88
C THR A 155 19.67 13.57 14.77
N ASN A 156 18.90 12.54 15.08
CA ASN A 156 17.61 12.28 14.44
C ASN A 156 16.70 13.47 14.71
N GLU A 157 16.88 14.59 13.98
CA GLU A 157 15.81 15.59 13.89
C GLU A 157 14.68 14.94 13.11
N GLU A 158 13.74 14.35 13.84
CA GLU A 158 12.44 13.95 13.30
C GLU A 158 11.80 15.19 12.67
N LEU A 159 11.82 15.24 11.34
CA LEU A 159 11.02 16.21 10.61
C LEU A 159 9.56 15.94 11.00
N PRO A 160 8.82 16.92 11.54
CA PRO A 160 7.47 16.69 12.02
C PRO A 160 6.61 16.31 10.82
N LEU A 161 6.31 15.02 10.70
CA LEU A 161 5.55 14.42 9.60
C LEU A 161 4.11 14.97 9.53
N PHE A 162 3.65 15.67 10.56
CA PHE A 162 2.34 16.30 10.61
C PHE A 162 2.43 17.64 11.39
N ARG A 163 2.32 18.75 10.66
CA ARG A 163 1.83 20.05 11.17
C ARG A 163 0.57 20.40 10.40
#